data_AF-A0A529HVN9-F1
#
_entry.id   AF-A0A529HVN9-F1
#
_cell.length_a   1.000
_cell.length_b   1.000
_cell.length_c   1.000
_cell.angle_alpha   90.00
_cell.angle_beta   90.00
_cell.angle_gamma   90.00
#
_symmetry.space_group_name_H-M   'P 1'
#
loop_
_entity.id
_entity.type
_entity.pdbx_description
1 polymer ?
#
loop_
_entity_poly.entity_id
_entity_poly.type
_entity_poly.pdbx_seq_one_letter_code
_entity_poly.pdbx_strand_id
1 'polypeptide(L)'
;MFADRVESDLIGPLDIPGHVLYGVHTRRAEQNFDVSGLRLKDFPELVQSMAMVKKASCLANRELGLLSPEKAEAISSACDEIIELRGIEENFPVDMMQGGAGTSTNMNVNEVVA
;
A
#
# COMPACT_ATOMS: atom_id res chain seq x y z
N MET A 1 0.60 -16.90 -16.22
CA MET A 1 0.81 -16.95 -14.77
C MET A 1 1.99 -16.05 -14.48
N PHE A 2 1.80 -15.04 -13.64
CA PHE A 2 2.94 -14.26 -13.14
C PHE A 2 3.70 -15.15 -12.15
N ALA A 3 5.02 -15.21 -12.27
CA ALA A 3 5.84 -15.90 -11.28
C ALA A 3 5.80 -15.13 -9.96
N ASP A 4 5.76 -15.85 -8.84
CA ASP A 4 5.88 -15.22 -7.52
C ASP A 4 7.24 -14.55 -7.38
N ARG A 5 7.28 -13.46 -6.60
CA ARG A 5 8.51 -12.78 -6.20
C ARG A 5 8.73 -12.96 -4.71
N VAL A 6 10.00 -13.01 -4.31
CA VAL A 6 10.37 -13.09 -2.90
C VAL A 6 10.77 -11.71 -2.42
N GLU A 7 10.09 -11.21 -1.38
CA GLU A 7 10.53 -10.04 -0.62
C GLU A 7 10.84 -10.44 0.83
N SER A 8 11.55 -9.60 1.55
CA SER A 8 11.90 -9.84 2.95
C SER A 8 11.72 -8.59 3.78
N ASP A 9 11.23 -8.79 5.00
CA ASP A 9 11.22 -7.80 6.07
C ASP A 9 12.00 -8.32 7.29
N LEU A 10 11.78 -7.70 8.46
CA LEU A 10 12.41 -8.09 9.72
C LEU A 10 12.09 -9.54 10.14
N ILE A 11 10.95 -10.10 9.74
CA ILE A 11 10.52 -11.46 10.12
C ILE A 11 11.19 -12.50 9.21
N GLY A 12 11.60 -12.10 8.00
CA GLY A 12 12.29 -12.94 7.02
C GLY A 12 11.66 -12.86 5.62
N PRO A 13 12.02 -13.78 4.72
CA PRO A 13 11.48 -13.81 3.36
C PRO A 13 10.03 -14.32 3.31
N LEU A 14 9.28 -13.91 2.28
CA LEU A 14 7.94 -14.39 1.98
C LEU A 14 7.65 -14.28 0.47
N ASP A 15 6.93 -15.27 -0.08
CA ASP A 15 6.46 -15.25 -1.47
C ASP A 15 5.24 -14.34 -1.64
N ILE A 16 5.29 -13.51 -2.69
CA ILE A 16 4.27 -12.54 -3.07
C ILE A 16 3.87 -12.78 -4.54
N PRO A 17 2.58 -12.77 -4.87
CA PRO A 17 2.14 -12.90 -6.26
C PRO A 17 2.78 -11.84 -7.17
N GLY A 18 3.38 -12.24 -8.29
CA GLY A 18 4.11 -11.30 -9.16
C GLY A 18 3.27 -10.25 -9.89
N HIS A 19 1.94 -10.29 -9.76
CA HIS A 19 1.01 -9.39 -10.44
C HIS A 19 0.48 -8.25 -9.55
N VAL A 20 0.74 -8.31 -8.24
CA VAL A 20 0.29 -7.30 -7.27
C VAL A 20 1.40 -6.30 -6.99
N LEU A 21 1.01 -5.08 -6.66
CA LEU A 21 1.89 -3.97 -6.30
C LEU A 21 2.26 -3.98 -4.82
N TYR A 22 1.39 -4.51 -3.94
CA TYR A 22 1.69 -4.57 -2.50
C TYR A 22 2.89 -5.47 -2.19
N GLY A 23 3.54 -5.24 -1.06
CA GLY A 23 4.78 -5.92 -0.64
C GLY A 23 4.60 -6.90 0.53
N VAL A 24 5.72 -7.25 1.14
CA VAL A 24 5.79 -8.28 2.19
C VAL A 24 4.95 -7.94 3.42
N HIS A 25 4.86 -6.67 3.84
CA HIS A 25 4.07 -6.31 5.01
C HIS A 25 2.58 -6.52 4.76
N THR A 26 2.09 -6.16 3.57
CA THR A 26 0.70 -6.43 3.17
C THR A 26 0.43 -7.91 3.08
N ARG A 27 1.34 -8.68 2.46
CA ARG A 27 1.19 -10.13 2.34
C ARG A 27 1.10 -10.81 3.70
N ARG A 28 1.90 -10.37 4.67
CA ARG A 28 1.79 -10.85 6.06
C ARG A 28 0.46 -10.46 6.70
N ALA A 29 0.00 -9.22 6.52
CA ALA A 29 -1.28 -8.79 7.06
C ALA A 29 -2.45 -9.58 6.45
N GLU A 30 -2.42 -9.85 5.15
CA GLU A 30 -3.39 -10.70 4.46
C GLU A 30 -3.43 -12.12 5.05
N GLN A 31 -2.27 -12.73 5.33
CA GLN A 31 -2.17 -14.06 5.92
C GLN A 31 -2.54 -14.10 7.42
N ASN A 32 -2.24 -13.03 8.16
CA ASN A 32 -2.51 -12.94 9.60
C ASN A 32 -3.96 -12.56 9.92
N PHE A 33 -4.62 -11.83 9.02
CA PHE A 33 -5.97 -11.31 9.21
C PHE A 33 -6.88 -11.76 8.07
N ASP A 34 -7.61 -12.85 8.33
CA ASP A 34 -8.74 -13.33 7.54
C ASP A 34 -9.89 -13.61 8.51
N VAL A 35 -10.64 -12.57 8.85
CA VAL A 35 -11.57 -12.60 9.99
C VAL A 35 -12.98 -12.26 9.55
N SER A 36 -13.16 -11.14 8.86
CA SER A 36 -14.49 -10.65 8.47
C SER A 36 -14.80 -10.94 7.00
N GLY A 37 -13.77 -11.07 6.18
CA GLY A 37 -13.90 -11.12 4.72
C GLY A 37 -14.14 -9.75 4.08
N LEU A 38 -14.37 -8.70 4.87
CA LEU A 38 -14.42 -7.31 4.41
C LEU A 38 -12.99 -6.77 4.39
N ARG A 39 -12.52 -6.37 3.21
CA ARG A 39 -11.13 -5.96 2.97
C ARG A 39 -11.06 -4.46 2.67
N LEU A 40 -9.87 -3.86 2.77
CA LEU A 40 -9.66 -2.43 2.52
C LEU A 40 -10.22 -1.95 1.18
N LYS A 41 -10.11 -2.78 0.13
CA LYS A 41 -10.68 -2.49 -1.20
C LYS A 41 -12.20 -2.26 -1.21
N ASP A 42 -12.92 -2.82 -0.23
CA ASP A 42 -14.38 -2.65 -0.10
C ASP A 42 -14.75 -1.27 0.51
N PHE A 43 -13.74 -0.48 0.94
CA PHE A 43 -13.86 0.85 1.54
C PHE A 43 -13.01 1.87 0.77
N PRO A 44 -13.36 2.17 -0.50
CA PRO A 44 -12.54 2.97 -1.41
C PRO A 44 -12.24 4.37 -0.85
N GLU A 45 -13.15 4.99 -0.10
CA GLU A 45 -12.94 6.31 0.48
C GLU A 45 -11.78 6.34 1.48
N LEU A 46 -11.56 5.25 2.23
CA LEU A 46 -10.43 5.14 3.14
C LEU A 46 -9.13 5.02 2.36
N VAL A 47 -9.10 4.21 1.29
CA VAL A 47 -7.92 4.04 0.44
C VAL A 47 -7.55 5.36 -0.26
N GLN A 48 -8.53 6.07 -0.83
CA GLN A 48 -8.35 7.39 -1.41
C GLN A 48 -7.80 8.39 -0.38
N SER A 49 -8.39 8.42 0.82
CA SER A 49 -7.96 9.33 1.88
C SER A 49 -6.52 9.06 2.31
N MET A 50 -6.12 7.80 2.41
CA MET A 50 -4.74 7.44 2.71
C MET A 50 -3.78 7.88 1.59
N ALA A 51 -4.15 7.69 0.33
CA ALA A 51 -3.36 8.18 -0.81
C ALA A 51 -3.24 9.72 -0.82
N MET A 52 -4.30 10.46 -0.49
CA MET A 52 -4.26 11.91 -0.32
C MET A 52 -3.28 12.32 0.78
N VAL A 53 -3.30 11.64 1.93
CA VAL A 53 -2.35 11.88 3.03
C VAL A 53 -0.91 11.61 2.60
N LYS A 54 -0.66 10.54 1.83
CA LYS A 54 0.68 10.24 1.28
C LYS A 54 1.13 11.29 0.28
N LYS A 55 0.27 11.73 -0.63
CA LYS A 55 0.57 12.81 -1.58
C LYS A 55 0.91 14.10 -0.84
N ALA A 56 0.10 14.49 0.15
CA ALA A 56 0.38 15.67 0.96
C ALA A 56 1.73 15.58 1.70
N SER A 57 2.04 14.43 2.29
CA SER A 57 3.32 14.18 2.97
C SER A 57 4.50 14.25 2.00
N CYS A 58 4.33 13.70 0.80
CA CYS A 58 5.32 13.73 -0.28
C CYS A 58 5.64 15.16 -0.73
N LEU A 59 4.62 15.96 -1.00
CA LEU A 59 4.76 17.35 -1.43
C LEU A 59 5.40 18.21 -0.33
N ALA A 60 4.98 18.05 0.93
CA ALA A 60 5.59 18.75 2.06
C ALA A 60 7.08 18.38 2.22
N ASN A 61 7.44 17.11 2.09
CA ASN A 61 8.84 16.67 2.15
C ASN A 61 9.68 17.21 0.99
N ARG A 62 9.10 17.33 -0.22
CA ARG A 62 9.75 17.98 -1.37
C ARG A 62 10.00 19.46 -1.09
N GLU A 63 9.01 20.19 -0.58
CA GLU A 63 9.14 21.62 -0.25
C GLU A 63 10.24 21.88 0.79
N LEU A 64 10.40 20.97 1.75
CA LEU A 64 11.47 21.03 2.76
C LEU A 64 12.83 20.53 2.25
N GLY A 65 12.93 20.06 1.00
CA GLY A 65 14.15 19.50 0.43
C GLY A 65 14.56 18.13 0.99
N LEU A 66 13.64 17.42 1.66
CA LEU A 66 13.84 16.09 2.25
C LEU A 66 13.62 14.95 1.23
N LEU A 67 13.02 15.26 0.08
CA LEU A 67 12.74 14.33 -1.00
C LEU A 67 13.13 14.93 -2.35
N SER A 68 13.79 14.15 -3.20
CA SER A 68 14.19 14.64 -4.53
C SER A 68 12.97 14.93 -5.41
N PRO A 69 13.03 15.93 -6.31
CA PRO A 69 11.91 16.25 -7.19
C PRO A 69 11.42 15.05 -8.02
N GLU A 70 12.33 14.19 -8.47
CA GLU A 70 12.00 13.01 -9.30
C GLU A 70 11.20 11.99 -8.51
N LYS A 71 11.62 11.68 -7.27
CA LYS A 71 10.88 10.78 -6.39
C LYS A 71 9.53 11.37 -6.00
N ALA A 72 9.50 12.67 -5.73
CA ALA A 72 8.27 13.35 -5.34
C ALA A 72 7.22 13.32 -6.46
N GLU A 73 7.64 13.48 -7.71
CA GLU A 73 6.77 13.38 -8.88
C GLU A 73 6.23 11.96 -9.05
N ALA A 74 7.10 10.94 -9.01
CA ALA A 74 6.70 9.55 -9.14
C ALA A 74 5.71 9.12 -8.05
N ILE A 75 6.00 9.44 -6.78
CA ILE A 75 5.12 9.13 -5.64
C ILE A 75 3.78 9.88 -5.78
N SER A 76 3.81 11.15 -6.18
CA SER A 76 2.58 11.94 -6.35
C SER A 76 1.70 11.37 -7.45
N SER A 77 2.30 10.95 -8.58
CA SER A 77 1.58 10.30 -9.68
C SER A 77 0.97 8.97 -9.25
N ALA A 78 1.71 8.12 -8.52
CA ALA A 78 1.18 6.87 -8.00
C ALA A 78 0.02 7.10 -7.02
N CYS A 79 0.11 8.14 -6.17
CA CYS A 79 -1.00 8.52 -5.30
C CYS A 79 -2.23 8.96 -6.12
N ASP A 80 -2.04 9.71 -7.21
CA ASP A 80 -3.15 10.13 -8.07
C ASP A 80 -3.88 8.95 -8.71
N GLU A 81 -3.16 7.90 -9.15
CA GLU A 81 -3.79 6.68 -9.66
C GLU A 81 -4.68 6.00 -8.61
N ILE A 82 -4.23 5.93 -7.36
CA ILE A 82 -5.00 5.35 -6.25
C ILE A 82 -6.21 6.24 -5.90
N ILE A 83 -6.05 7.56 -5.92
CA ILE A 83 -7.14 8.52 -5.70
C ILE A 83 -8.22 8.36 -6.79
N GLU A 84 -7.80 8.08 -8.03
CA GLU A 84 -8.70 7.75 -9.14
C GLU A 84 -9.23 6.31 -9.11
N LEU A 85 -8.98 5.56 -8.03
CA LEU A 85 -9.43 4.19 -7.81
C LEU A 85 -8.91 3.18 -8.85
N ARG A 86 -7.70 3.40 -9.38
CA ARG A 86 -7.05 2.46 -10.29
C ARG A 86 -6.34 1.35 -9.52
N GLY A 87 -6.48 0.11 -10.00
CA GLY A 87 -5.78 -1.06 -9.45
C GLY A 87 -6.14 -1.41 -8.01
N ILE A 88 -7.31 -1.03 -7.51
CA ILE A 88 -7.68 -1.22 -6.09
C ILE A 88 -7.94 -2.70 -5.76
N GLU A 89 -8.57 -3.44 -6.69
CA GLU A 89 -9.15 -4.75 -6.42
C GLU A 89 -8.14 -5.82 -5.99
N GLU A 90 -6.98 -5.83 -6.62
CA GLU A 90 -5.90 -6.79 -6.35
C GLU A 90 -4.86 -6.26 -5.33
N ASN A 91 -4.86 -4.96 -5.02
CA ASN A 91 -3.76 -4.33 -4.28
C ASN A 91 -4.06 -3.97 -2.82
N PHE A 92 -5.32 -4.05 -2.37
CA PHE A 92 -5.70 -3.72 -1.00
C PHE A 92 -6.43 -4.87 -0.27
N PRO A 93 -5.76 -6.02 -0.04
CA PRO A 93 -6.39 -7.24 0.48
C PRO A 93 -6.51 -7.29 2.00
N VAL A 94 -5.98 -6.31 2.75
CA VAL A 94 -5.96 -6.36 4.22
C VAL A 94 -7.39 -6.34 4.77
N ASP A 95 -7.71 -7.26 5.69
CA ASP A 95 -9.02 -7.31 6.37
C ASP A 95 -9.21 -6.08 7.26
N MET A 96 -10.44 -5.58 7.33
CA MET A 96 -10.79 -4.45 8.19
C MET A 96 -10.65 -4.76 9.67
N MET A 97 -10.73 -6.04 10.05
CA MET A 97 -10.48 -6.53 11.42
C MET A 97 -8.99 -6.85 11.65
N GLN A 98 -8.10 -5.95 11.23
CA GLN A 98 -6.66 -6.07 11.45
C GLN A 98 -6.24 -5.67 12.88
N GLY A 99 -5.18 -6.29 13.38
CA GLY A 99 -4.44 -5.80 14.54
C GLY A 99 -3.51 -4.62 14.21
N GLY A 100 -2.82 -4.08 15.22
CA GLY A 100 -1.73 -3.12 14.99
C GLY A 100 -2.16 -1.68 14.68
N ALA A 101 -3.40 -1.31 15.02
CA ALA A 101 -3.92 0.07 14.98
C ALA A 101 -3.75 0.78 13.61
N GLY A 102 -3.92 0.04 12.50
CA GLY A 102 -3.83 0.59 11.15
C GLY A 102 -2.42 0.58 10.55
N THR A 103 -1.43 -0.01 11.23
CA THR A 103 -0.08 -0.18 10.67
C THR A 103 -0.11 -0.92 9.33
N SER A 104 -0.91 -1.98 9.22
CA SER A 104 -1.02 -2.77 7.98
C SER A 104 -1.66 -1.95 6.86
N THR A 105 -2.72 -1.18 7.14
CA THR A 105 -3.29 -0.24 6.15
C THR A 105 -2.26 0.77 5.65
N ASN A 106 -1.53 1.40 6.57
CA ASN A 106 -0.52 2.39 6.21
C ASN A 106 0.63 1.79 5.40
N MET A 107 1.10 0.59 5.76
CA MET A 107 2.13 -0.11 5.01
C MET A 107 1.64 -0.61 3.66
N ASN A 108 0.38 -1.05 3.55
CA ASN A 108 -0.19 -1.44 2.28
C ASN A 108 -0.21 -0.29 1.28
N VAL A 109 -0.61 0.91 1.70
CA VAL A 109 -0.56 2.09 0.83
C VAL A 109 0.89 2.46 0.50
N ASN A 110 1.83 2.39 1.46
CA ASN A 110 3.24 2.64 1.18
C ASN A 110 3.81 1.71 0.11
N GLU A 111 3.53 0.41 0.23
CA GLU A 111 4.07 -0.60 -0.69
C GLU A 111 3.46 -0.48 -2.09
N VAL A 112 2.16 -0.19 -2.20
CA VAL A 112 1.51 0.02 -3.52
C VAL A 112 2.00 1.29 -4.22
N VAL A 113 2.41 2.30 -3.45
CA VAL A 113 2.93 3.58 -3.98
C VAL A 113 4.41 3.51 -4.36
N ALA A 114 5.19 2.60 -3.77
CA ALA A 114 6.65 2.55 -3.88
C ALA A 114 7.17 1.91 -5.17
#